data_AF-A0A6L4ZL13-F1
#
_entry.id   AF-A0A6L4ZL13-F1
#
_cell.length_a   1.000
_cell.length_b   1.000
_cell.length_c   1.000
_cell.angle_alpha   90.00
_cell.angle_beta   90.00
_cell.angle_gamma   90.00
#
_symmetry.space_group_name_H-M   'P 1'
#
loop_
_entity.id
_entity.type
_entity.pdbx_description
1 polymer ?
#
loop_
_entity_poly.entity_id
_entity_poly.type
_entity_poly.pdbx_seq_one_letter_code
_entity_poly.pdbx_strand_id
1 'polypeptide(L)'
;MQKAFGKIIKLEWRKKRMSKASRPYKELLIESLKDPEQAVAYLNAALEEDEEKKESYELFLVALRNVAEAWGLNYQKKGLRVLIKRICKEDIGRLVLTHKDRLLRFGSELIFSLCEHFGVEVTIINASEDSSFEEELVSDVLEIITVFSARLYGSRSHKNKKVMEKLKEAANEIST
;
A
#
# COMPACT_ATOMS: atom_id res chain seq x y z
N MET A 1 4.56 -33.42 39.82
CA MET A 1 3.66 -32.71 38.87
C MET A 1 4.31 -31.51 38.15
N GLN A 2 5.04 -30.61 38.82
CA GLN A 2 5.60 -29.39 38.19
C GLN A 2 6.60 -29.62 37.03
N LYS A 3 7.42 -30.68 37.06
CA LYS A 3 8.37 -31.00 35.96
C LYS A 3 7.69 -31.39 34.65
N ALA A 4 6.48 -31.95 34.70
CA ALA A 4 5.73 -32.34 33.50
C ALA A 4 5.10 -31.13 32.81
N PHE A 5 4.58 -30.18 33.60
CA PHE A 5 3.95 -28.96 33.09
C PHE A 5 4.96 -28.05 32.36
N GLY A 6 6.16 -27.87 32.91
CA GLY A 6 7.23 -27.13 32.25
C GLY A 6 7.71 -27.78 30.94
N LYS A 7 7.62 -29.11 30.84
CA LYS A 7 7.94 -29.86 29.61
C LYS A 7 6.87 -29.67 28.53
N ILE A 8 5.59 -29.62 28.93
CA ILE A 8 4.45 -29.33 28.05
C ILE A 8 4.54 -27.90 27.50
N ILE A 9 4.78 -26.91 28.35
CA ILE A 9 4.97 -25.52 27.91
C ILE A 9 6.16 -25.42 26.94
N LYS A 10 7.29 -26.05 27.25
CA LYS A 10 8.47 -26.03 26.36
C LYS A 10 8.21 -26.74 25.02
N LEU A 11 7.38 -27.79 25.00
CA LEU A 11 6.96 -28.50 23.80
C LEU A 11 5.95 -27.69 22.97
N GLU A 12 4.99 -27.01 23.60
CA GLU A 12 4.07 -26.08 22.93
C GLU A 12 4.81 -24.89 22.33
N TRP A 13 5.72 -24.27 23.09
CA TRP A 13 6.57 -23.19 22.59
C TRP A 13 7.45 -23.64 21.42
N ARG A 14 7.98 -24.85 21.48
CA ARG A 14 8.78 -25.44 20.39
C ARG A 14 7.93 -25.79 19.17
N LYS A 15 6.70 -26.29 19.35
CA LYS A 15 5.73 -26.50 18.24
C LYS A 15 5.31 -25.18 17.59
N LYS A 16 5.04 -24.14 18.37
CA LYS A 16 4.72 -22.78 17.89
C LYS A 16 5.87 -22.14 17.11
N ARG A 17 7.12 -22.48 17.47
CA ARG A 17 8.33 -22.04 16.75
C ARG A 17 8.56 -22.84 15.46
N MET A 18 8.29 -24.15 15.46
CA MET A 18 8.42 -24.99 14.25
C MET A 18 7.30 -24.76 13.23
N SER A 19 6.08 -24.38 13.63
CA SER A 19 5.01 -24.05 12.66
C SER A 19 5.30 -22.78 11.85
N LYS A 20 6.16 -21.89 12.37
CA LYS A 20 6.66 -20.71 11.65
C LYS A 20 7.87 -21.00 10.75
N ALA A 21 8.54 -22.15 10.91
CA ALA A 21 9.81 -22.45 10.26
C ALA A 21 9.71 -22.86 8.77
N SER A 22 8.48 -23.06 8.25
CA SER A 22 8.25 -23.39 6.83
C SER A 22 7.68 -22.22 6.01
N ARG A 23 7.43 -21.07 6.63
CA ARG A 23 6.95 -19.89 5.90
C ARG A 23 8.12 -19.25 5.15
N PRO A 24 7.96 -18.92 3.86
CA PRO A 24 8.92 -18.12 3.13
C PRO A 24 9.29 -16.87 3.94
N TYR A 25 10.59 -16.55 4.06
CA TYR A 25 11.08 -15.40 4.83
C TYR A 25 10.31 -14.10 4.51
N LYS A 26 9.98 -13.91 3.24
CA LYS A 26 9.16 -12.78 2.78
C LYS A 26 7.80 -12.71 3.49
N GLU A 27 7.09 -13.83 3.66
CA GLU A 27 5.78 -13.82 4.34
C GLU A 27 5.90 -13.42 5.82
N LEU A 28 6.95 -13.87 6.50
CA LEU A 28 7.20 -13.50 7.90
C LEU A 28 7.55 -12.01 8.02
N LEU A 29 8.37 -11.49 7.09
CA LEU A 29 8.69 -10.07 7.00
C LEU A 29 7.42 -9.24 6.75
N ILE A 30 6.62 -9.61 5.76
CA ILE A 30 5.39 -8.89 5.44
C ILE A 30 4.40 -8.91 6.63
N GLU A 31 4.31 -10.02 7.35
CA GLU A 31 3.48 -10.10 8.56
C GLU A 31 4.00 -9.20 9.69
N SER A 32 5.33 -9.11 9.89
CA SER A 32 5.90 -8.24 10.93
C SER A 32 5.77 -6.75 10.61
N LEU A 33 5.86 -6.37 9.33
CA LEU A 33 5.77 -4.98 8.90
C LEU A 33 4.35 -4.38 8.98
N LYS A 34 3.35 -5.18 9.37
CA LYS A 34 2.02 -4.66 9.76
C LYS A 34 2.08 -3.89 11.07
N ASP A 35 3.07 -4.19 11.92
CA ASP A 35 3.33 -3.41 13.12
C ASP A 35 4.09 -2.11 12.74
N PRO A 36 3.59 -0.93 13.17
CA PRO A 36 4.16 0.35 12.76
C PRO A 36 5.57 0.57 13.30
N GLU A 37 5.89 0.11 14.51
CA GLU A 37 7.23 0.25 15.09
C GLU A 37 8.25 -0.57 14.28
N GLN A 38 7.89 -1.80 13.91
CA GLN A 38 8.72 -2.64 13.04
C GLN A 38 8.91 -2.03 11.65
N ALA A 39 7.85 -1.45 11.06
CA ALA A 39 7.93 -0.80 9.77
C ALA A 39 8.88 0.41 9.79
N VAL A 40 8.76 1.27 10.81
CA VAL A 40 9.64 2.43 11.00
C VAL A 40 11.09 1.98 11.21
N ALA A 41 11.34 1.02 12.10
CA ALA A 41 12.69 0.51 12.35
C ALA A 41 13.33 -0.06 11.08
N TYR A 42 12.53 -0.78 10.27
CA TYR A 42 13.00 -1.35 9.01
C TYR A 42 13.34 -0.30 7.95
N LEU A 43 12.53 0.75 7.83
CA LEU A 43 12.79 1.86 6.91
C LEU A 43 14.03 2.66 7.35
N ASN A 44 14.16 2.96 8.64
CA ASN A 44 15.30 3.70 9.17
C ASN A 44 16.61 2.94 8.97
N ALA A 45 16.64 1.63 9.28
CA ALA A 45 17.81 0.81 9.03
C ALA A 45 18.20 0.78 7.54
N ALA A 46 17.21 0.80 6.64
CA ALA A 46 17.46 0.86 5.20
C ALA A 46 18.01 2.22 4.76
N LEU A 47 17.54 3.32 5.37
CA LEU A 47 18.06 4.67 5.12
C LEU A 47 19.51 4.82 5.60
N GLU A 48 19.80 4.40 6.83
CA GLU A 48 21.14 4.46 7.42
C GLU A 48 22.18 3.73 6.53
N GLU A 49 21.84 2.53 6.04
CA GLU A 49 22.70 1.77 5.15
C GLU A 49 22.90 2.39 3.75
N ASP A 50 21.91 3.13 3.24
CA ASP A 50 22.03 3.84 1.96
C ASP A 50 22.84 5.14 2.10
N GLU A 51 22.74 5.86 3.24
CA GLU A 51 23.54 7.05 3.54
C GLU A 51 25.05 6.73 3.56
N GLU A 52 25.43 5.56 4.10
CA GLU A 52 26.83 5.10 4.10
C GLU A 52 27.37 4.82 2.68
N LYS A 53 26.50 4.40 1.75
CA LYS A 53 26.88 4.00 0.38
C LYS A 53 26.78 5.14 -0.64
N LYS A 54 26.28 6.30 -0.21
CA LYS A 54 26.43 7.62 -0.84
C LYS A 54 25.94 7.78 -2.28
N GLU A 55 25.10 6.90 -2.85
CA GLU A 55 24.61 7.17 -4.21
C GLU A 55 23.33 6.44 -4.67
N SER A 56 22.70 5.58 -3.87
CA SER A 56 21.48 4.93 -4.35
C SER A 56 20.57 4.48 -3.22
N TYR A 57 19.37 5.06 -3.15
CA TYR A 57 18.26 4.66 -2.27
C TYR A 57 17.69 3.27 -2.59
N GLU A 58 18.49 2.32 -3.10
CA GLU A 58 17.97 1.01 -3.54
C GLU A 58 17.48 0.18 -2.36
N LEU A 59 18.17 0.21 -1.22
CA LEU A 59 17.74 -0.54 -0.05
C LEU A 59 16.48 0.08 0.54
N PHE A 60 16.44 1.42 0.65
CA PHE A 60 15.25 2.14 1.06
C PHE A 60 14.06 1.87 0.15
N LEU A 61 14.24 1.89 -1.18
CA LEU A 61 13.16 1.61 -2.13
C LEU A 61 12.65 0.17 -2.03
N VAL A 62 13.52 -0.79 -1.73
CA VAL A 62 13.14 -2.18 -1.43
C VAL A 62 12.36 -2.27 -0.12
N ALA A 63 12.82 -1.56 0.93
CA ALA A 63 12.16 -1.54 2.23
C ALA A 63 10.77 -0.90 2.14
N LEU A 64 10.67 0.25 1.49
CA LEU A 64 9.43 0.98 1.22
C LEU A 64 8.42 0.12 0.46
N ARG A 65 8.88 -0.63 -0.56
CA ARG A 65 8.04 -1.59 -1.27
C ARG A 65 7.49 -2.66 -0.34
N ASN A 66 8.31 -3.22 0.54
CA ASN A 66 7.89 -4.30 1.44
C ASN A 66 6.88 -3.78 2.48
N VAL A 67 7.08 -2.58 3.02
CA VAL A 67 6.10 -1.92 3.92
C VAL A 67 4.80 -1.64 3.19
N ALA A 68 4.87 -1.07 1.98
CA ALA A 68 3.69 -0.83 1.15
C ALA A 68 2.91 -2.12 0.85
N GLU A 69 3.61 -3.22 0.54
CA GLU A 69 3.00 -4.54 0.31
C GLU A 69 2.33 -5.07 1.59
N ALA A 70 2.95 -4.90 2.77
CA ALA A 70 2.37 -5.29 4.05
C ALA A 70 1.08 -4.54 4.39
N TRP A 71 0.98 -3.27 3.95
CA TRP A 71 -0.18 -2.41 4.19
C TRP A 71 -1.21 -2.46 3.04
N GLY A 72 -1.01 -3.36 2.08
CA GLY A 72 -1.98 -3.60 1.00
C GLY A 72 -1.96 -2.53 -0.11
N LEU A 73 -0.95 -1.66 -0.14
CA LEU A 73 -0.79 -0.66 -1.20
C LEU A 73 -0.31 -1.33 -2.49
N ASN A 74 -0.88 -0.91 -3.63
CA ASN A 74 -0.48 -1.42 -4.93
C ASN A 74 0.81 -0.76 -5.44
N TYR A 75 1.94 -1.20 -4.89
CA TYR A 75 3.27 -0.73 -5.27
C TYR A 75 3.80 -1.31 -6.60
N GLN A 76 3.05 -2.21 -7.25
CA GLN A 76 3.52 -2.91 -8.45
C GLN A 76 3.36 -2.09 -9.73
N LYS A 77 2.57 -1.00 -9.70
CA LYS A 77 2.38 -0.14 -10.87
C LYS A 77 3.73 0.44 -11.33
N LYS A 78 4.11 0.15 -12.57
CA LYS A 78 5.39 0.61 -13.16
C LYS A 78 5.57 2.13 -13.04
N GLY A 79 4.52 2.90 -13.33
CA GLY A 79 4.55 4.37 -13.24
C GLY A 79 4.82 4.87 -11.82
N LEU A 80 4.18 4.28 -10.81
CA LEU A 80 4.39 4.64 -9.40
C LEU A 80 5.83 4.37 -8.96
N ARG A 81 6.38 3.20 -9.32
CA ARG A 81 7.77 2.86 -9.01
C ARG A 81 8.77 3.84 -9.62
N VAL A 82 8.53 4.24 -10.88
CA VAL A 82 9.38 5.22 -11.56
C VAL A 82 9.28 6.59 -10.89
N LEU A 83 8.07 7.03 -10.53
CA LEU A 83 7.84 8.28 -9.82
C LEU A 83 8.63 8.31 -8.50
N ILE A 84 8.45 7.30 -7.64
CA ILE A 84 9.11 7.25 -6.33
C ILE A 84 10.63 7.23 -6.49
N LYS A 85 11.15 6.41 -7.43
CA LYS A 85 12.60 6.38 -7.68
C LYS A 85 13.14 7.74 -8.11
N ARG A 86 12.40 8.49 -8.94
CA ARG A 86 12.79 9.82 -9.37
C ARG A 86 12.67 10.87 -8.27
N ILE A 87 11.70 10.74 -7.36
CA ILE A 87 11.59 11.58 -6.16
C ILE A 87 12.84 11.36 -5.28
N CYS A 88 13.17 10.12 -4.95
CA CYS A 88 14.34 9.82 -4.12
C CYS A 88 15.68 10.18 -4.78
N LYS A 89 15.73 10.28 -6.10
CA LYS A 89 16.91 10.76 -6.83
C LYS A 89 16.98 12.27 -6.98
N GLU A 90 15.98 12.99 -6.49
CA GLU A 90 15.85 14.44 -6.66
C GLU A 90 15.80 14.86 -8.15
N ASP A 91 15.38 13.95 -9.05
CA ASP A 91 15.28 14.15 -10.51
C ASP A 91 13.97 14.87 -10.93
N ILE A 92 13.17 15.31 -9.96
CA ILE A 92 11.87 15.97 -10.17
C ILE A 92 11.75 17.11 -9.17
N GLY A 93 11.50 18.33 -9.65
CA GLY A 93 11.21 19.49 -8.78
C GLY A 93 9.71 19.73 -8.52
N ARG A 94 8.82 19.18 -9.36
CA ARG A 94 7.37 19.38 -9.23
C ARG A 94 6.57 18.17 -9.71
N LEU A 95 5.61 17.72 -8.90
CA LEU A 95 4.58 16.74 -9.24
C LEU A 95 3.25 17.48 -9.51
N VAL A 96 2.76 17.39 -10.75
CA VAL A 96 1.50 18.03 -11.15
C VAL A 96 0.43 16.96 -11.32
N LEU A 97 -0.68 17.11 -10.61
CA LEU A 97 -1.85 16.24 -10.66
C LEU A 97 -3.06 17.02 -11.14
N THR A 98 -3.97 16.35 -11.84
CA THR A 98 -5.27 16.96 -12.16
C THR A 98 -6.19 16.94 -10.94
N HIS A 99 -6.30 15.80 -10.27
CA HIS A 99 -7.04 15.61 -9.01
C HIS A 99 -6.24 14.72 -8.05
N LYS A 100 -6.52 14.80 -6.73
CA LYS A 100 -5.81 14.06 -5.69
C LYS A 100 -5.88 12.53 -5.92
N ASP A 101 -7.03 12.00 -6.30
CA ASP A 101 -7.28 10.55 -6.39
C ASP A 101 -6.69 9.88 -7.64
N ARG A 102 -6.14 10.67 -8.57
CA ARG A 102 -5.55 10.14 -9.82
C ARG A 102 -4.22 9.43 -9.58
N LEU A 103 -3.57 9.70 -8.46
CA LEU A 103 -2.28 9.09 -8.10
C LEU A 103 -2.49 7.69 -7.53
N LEU A 104 -3.18 7.61 -6.40
CA LEU A 104 -3.55 6.38 -5.70
C LEU A 104 -4.85 6.63 -4.94
N ARG A 105 -5.76 5.66 -4.95
CA ARG A 105 -7.01 5.73 -4.17
C ARG A 105 -6.75 5.72 -2.67
N PHE A 106 -5.79 4.91 -2.23
CA PHE A 106 -5.30 4.87 -0.86
C PHE A 106 -3.79 4.98 -0.84
N GLY A 107 -3.24 5.69 0.15
CA GLY A 107 -1.80 5.85 0.33
C GLY A 107 -1.18 6.91 -0.60
N SER A 108 -1.99 7.87 -1.09
CA SER A 108 -1.47 9.04 -1.80
C SER A 108 -0.65 9.94 -0.86
N GLU A 109 -1.04 9.97 0.41
CA GLU A 109 -0.40 10.67 1.53
C GLU A 109 1.06 10.25 1.67
N LEU A 110 1.36 8.95 1.52
CA LEU A 110 2.73 8.44 1.56
C LEU A 110 3.60 9.07 0.45
N ILE A 111 3.03 9.24 -0.75
CA ILE A 111 3.76 9.84 -1.87
C ILE A 111 3.93 11.34 -1.63
N PHE A 112 2.94 12.02 -1.06
CA PHE A 112 3.04 13.44 -0.73
C PHE A 112 4.07 13.69 0.38
N SER A 113 4.13 12.84 1.41
CA SER A 113 5.17 12.92 2.44
C SER A 113 6.56 12.69 1.87
N LEU A 114 6.71 11.78 0.88
CA LEU A 114 7.98 11.64 0.16
C LEU A 114 8.31 12.91 -0.64
N CYS A 115 7.34 13.46 -1.38
CA CYS A 115 7.54 14.72 -2.09
C CYS A 115 8.00 15.84 -1.15
N GLU A 116 7.32 16.01 -0.01
CA GLU A 116 7.69 17.01 1.01
C GLU A 116 9.12 16.80 1.52
N HIS A 117 9.48 15.57 1.85
CA HIS A 117 10.81 15.23 2.36
C HIS A 117 11.92 15.51 1.35
N PHE A 118 11.68 15.21 0.06
CA PHE A 118 12.65 15.41 -1.02
C PHE A 118 12.50 16.78 -1.73
N GLY A 119 11.73 17.72 -1.17
CA GLY A 119 11.58 19.07 -1.72
C GLY A 119 10.85 19.16 -3.06
N VAL A 120 10.02 18.17 -3.40
CA VAL A 120 9.22 18.14 -4.62
C VAL A 120 7.89 18.88 -4.39
N GLU A 121 7.66 19.94 -5.14
CA GLU A 121 6.41 20.71 -5.06
C GLU A 121 5.24 19.89 -5.63
N VAL A 122 4.12 19.80 -4.91
CA VAL A 122 2.90 19.14 -5.40
C VAL A 122 1.86 20.19 -5.79
N THR A 123 1.44 20.19 -7.05
CA THR A 123 0.40 21.10 -7.57
C THR A 123 -0.80 20.30 -8.08
N ILE A 124 -2.01 20.64 -7.65
CA ILE A 124 -3.26 20.02 -8.13
C ILE A 124 -4.02 21.07 -8.98
N ILE A 125 -4.18 20.80 -10.29
CA ILE A 125 -4.72 21.77 -11.25
C ILE A 125 -6.24 21.92 -11.13
N ASN A 126 -6.97 20.80 -11.02
CA ASN A 126 -8.42 20.80 -10.78
C ASN A 126 -8.67 20.48 -9.30
N ALA A 127 -8.26 21.38 -8.42
CA ALA A 127 -8.78 21.41 -7.06
C ALA A 127 -10.22 21.95 -7.04
N SER A 128 -11.06 21.52 -8.00
CA SER A 128 -12.47 21.88 -8.01
C SER A 128 -13.11 21.23 -6.79
N GLU A 129 -13.63 22.07 -5.89
CA GLU A 129 -14.44 21.72 -4.71
C GLU A 129 -15.80 21.09 -5.07
N ASP A 130 -15.98 20.68 -6.34
CA ASP A 130 -17.28 20.37 -6.92
C ASP A 130 -17.74 18.92 -6.67
N SER A 131 -16.90 18.06 -6.08
CA SER A 131 -17.32 16.73 -5.62
C SER A 131 -17.58 16.71 -4.13
N SER A 132 -18.78 16.30 -3.74
CA SER A 132 -19.09 16.13 -2.31
C SER A 132 -18.27 14.97 -1.73
N PHE A 133 -18.05 14.98 -0.42
CA PHE A 133 -17.44 13.85 0.30
C PHE A 133 -18.17 12.52 0.01
N GLU A 134 -19.49 12.58 -0.18
CA GLU A 134 -20.32 11.42 -0.51
C GLU A 134 -20.01 10.88 -1.91
N GLU A 135 -19.80 11.76 -2.89
CA GLU A 135 -19.41 11.38 -4.26
C GLU A 135 -18.00 10.77 -4.30
N GLU A 136 -17.04 11.33 -3.56
CA GLU A 136 -15.69 10.76 -3.42
C GLU A 136 -15.76 9.35 -2.82
N LEU A 137 -16.52 9.18 -1.73
CA LEU A 137 -16.69 7.90 -1.05
C LEU A 137 -17.38 6.85 -1.93
N VAL A 138 -18.44 7.24 -2.64
CA VAL A 138 -19.14 6.36 -3.59
C VAL A 138 -18.19 5.93 -4.71
N SER A 139 -17.39 6.86 -5.22
CA SER A 139 -16.39 6.61 -6.25
C SER A 139 -15.33 5.60 -5.77
N ASP A 140 -14.80 5.76 -4.55
CA ASP A 140 -13.85 4.83 -3.91
C ASP A 140 -14.43 3.41 -3.83
N VAL A 141 -15.65 3.30 -3.29
CA VAL A 141 -16.33 2.02 -3.09
C VAL A 141 -16.60 1.33 -4.43
N LEU A 142 -17.05 2.08 -5.44
CA LEU A 142 -17.28 1.53 -6.79
C LEU A 142 -15.98 0.99 -7.40
N GLU A 143 -14.85 1.68 -7.23
CA GLU A 143 -13.56 1.18 -7.72
C GLU A 143 -13.12 -0.11 -7.01
N ILE A 144 -13.27 -0.16 -5.69
CA ILE A 144 -12.98 -1.36 -4.89
C ILE A 144 -13.80 -2.53 -5.42
N ILE A 145 -15.12 -2.36 -5.53
CA ILE A 145 -16.02 -3.42 -5.99
C ILE A 145 -15.72 -3.80 -7.44
N THR A 146 -15.35 -2.85 -8.30
CA THR A 146 -14.95 -3.13 -9.69
C THR A 146 -13.75 -4.08 -9.74
N VAL A 147 -12.71 -3.81 -8.92
CA VAL A 147 -11.51 -4.65 -8.87
C VAL A 147 -11.85 -6.06 -8.37
N PHE A 148 -12.65 -6.17 -7.30
CA PHE A 148 -13.06 -7.47 -6.77
C PHE A 148 -13.97 -8.24 -7.73
N SER A 149 -14.92 -7.58 -8.38
CA SER A 149 -15.85 -8.22 -9.33
C SER A 149 -15.11 -8.71 -10.58
N ALA A 150 -14.14 -7.95 -11.08
CA ALA A 150 -13.29 -8.39 -12.18
C ALA A 150 -12.41 -9.60 -11.81
N ARG A 151 -11.94 -9.69 -10.56
CA ARG A 151 -11.17 -10.85 -10.07
C ARG A 151 -12.04 -12.07 -9.82
N LEU A 152 -13.25 -11.89 -9.27
CA LEU A 152 -14.18 -12.99 -8.96
C LEU A 152 -14.83 -13.58 -10.21
N TYR A 153 -15.28 -12.73 -11.14
CA TYR A 153 -16.08 -13.16 -12.27
C TYR A 153 -15.32 -13.11 -13.60
N GLY A 154 -14.17 -12.43 -13.65
CA GLY A 154 -13.48 -12.09 -14.89
C GLY A 154 -13.99 -10.75 -15.46
N SER A 155 -13.07 -9.91 -15.94
CA SER A 155 -13.37 -8.55 -16.40
C SER A 155 -14.42 -8.47 -17.52
N ARG A 156 -14.49 -9.49 -18.38
CA ARG A 156 -15.43 -9.58 -19.51
C ARG A 156 -16.71 -10.39 -19.23
N SER A 157 -16.86 -10.93 -18.03
CA SER A 157 -18.00 -11.80 -17.72
C SER A 157 -19.33 -11.05 -17.72
N HIS A 158 -20.38 -11.69 -18.23
CA HIS A 158 -21.74 -11.17 -18.14
C HIS A 158 -22.20 -10.94 -16.70
N LYS A 159 -21.72 -11.77 -15.76
CA LYS A 159 -22.00 -11.58 -14.32
C LYS A 159 -21.37 -10.30 -13.79
N ASN A 160 -20.12 -9.99 -14.20
CA ASN A 160 -19.44 -8.74 -13.84
C ASN A 160 -20.22 -7.53 -14.34
N LYS A 161 -20.65 -7.53 -15.61
CA LYS A 161 -21.45 -6.44 -16.20
C LYS A 161 -22.73 -6.17 -15.41
N LYS A 162 -23.49 -7.23 -15.09
CA LYS A 162 -24.76 -7.12 -14.36
C LYS A 162 -24.59 -6.60 -12.94
N VAL A 163 -23.52 -6.99 -12.24
CA VAL A 163 -23.22 -6.48 -10.89
C VAL A 163 -22.84 -5.00 -10.96
N MET A 164 -22.00 -4.62 -11.92
CA MET A 164 -21.57 -3.23 -12.09
C MET A 164 -22.70 -2.29 -12.52
N GLU A 165 -23.66 -2.74 -13.34
CA GLU A 165 -24.85 -1.95 -13.69
C GLU A 165 -25.69 -1.64 -12.44
N LYS A 166 -26.05 -2.66 -11.66
CA LYS A 166 -26.84 -2.49 -10.43
C LYS A 166 -26.17 -1.57 -9.40
N LEU A 167 -24.86 -1.67 -9.27
CA LEU A 167 -24.11 -0.83 -8.32
C LEU A 167 -24.04 0.62 -8.77
N LYS A 168 -23.96 0.88 -10.07
CA LYS A 168 -24.03 2.24 -10.61
C LYS A 168 -25.42 2.86 -10.46
N GLU A 169 -26.47 2.06 -10.65
CA GLU A 169 -27.85 2.50 -10.39
C GLU A 169 -28.01 2.93 -8.92
N ALA A 170 -27.61 2.06 -7.98
CA ALA A 170 -27.66 2.38 -6.55
C ALA A 170 -26.76 3.57 -6.15
N ALA A 171 -25.60 3.72 -6.79
CA ALA A 171 -24.71 4.86 -6.54
C ALA A 171 -25.34 6.20 -6.96
N ASN A 172 -26.02 6.23 -8.10
CA ASN A 172 -26.69 7.45 -8.58
C ASN A 172 -27.83 7.89 -7.65
N GLU A 173 -28.52 6.95 -7.00
CA GLU A 173 -29.56 7.26 -6.00
C GLU A 173 -28.99 7.95 -4.75
N ILE A 174 -27.71 7.73 -4.43
CA ILE A 174 -27.03 8.31 -3.26
C ILE A 174 -26.46 9.69 -3.57
N SER A 175 -26.08 9.95 -4.82
CA SER A 175 -25.53 11.23 -5.28
C SER A 175 -26.61 12.25 -5.70
N THR A 176 -27.90 11.98 -5.47
CA THR A 176 -29.03 12.88 -5.79
C THR A 176 -29.58 13.51 -4.52
#